data_AF-A0A2V6LBR0-F1
#
_entry.id   AF-A0A2V6LBR0-F1
#
_cell.length_a   1.000
_cell.length_b   1.000
_cell.length_c   1.000
_cell.angle_alpha   90.00
_cell.angle_beta   90.00
_cell.angle_gamma   90.00
#
_symmetry.space_group_name_H-M   'P 1'
#
loop_
_entity.id
_entity.type
_entity.pdbx_description
1 polymer ?
#
loop_
_entity_poly.entity_id
_entity_poly.type
_entity_poly.pdbx_seq_one_letter_code
_entity_poly.pdbx_strand_id
1 'polypeptide(L)' 'MAPAEQVVNFIDTADAYGPETNELLIAEALYPYPKGLVIATKGGQTRPRPGQWEQNGRPEYLAQAVNKSLKRLKL' A
#
# COMPACT_ATOMS: atom_id res chain seq x y z
N MET A 1 3.61 36.25 -7.50
CA MET A 1 2.84 35.06 -7.13
C MET A 1 3.81 33.88 -7.18
N ALA A 2 4.16 33.29 -6.04
CA ALA A 2 5.01 32.10 -6.04
C ALA A 2 4.25 30.95 -6.73
N PRO A 3 4.91 30.07 -7.50
CA PRO A 3 4.25 28.90 -8.05
C PRO A 3 3.63 28.09 -6.89
N ALA A 4 2.37 27.67 -7.05
CA ALA A 4 1.74 26.78 -6.10
C ALA A 4 2.60 25.52 -5.98
N GLU A 5 3.12 25.25 -4.80
CA GLU A 5 3.83 24.02 -4.48
C GLU A 5 2.90 22.84 -4.82
N GLN A 6 3.32 21.97 -5.74
CA GLN A 6 2.56 20.75 -6.05
C GLN A 6 2.66 19.81 -4.86
N VAL A 7 1.69 19.88 -3.96
CA VAL A 7 1.56 18.93 -2.86
C VAL A 7 1.16 17.58 -3.44
N VAL A 8 2.07 16.61 -3.38
CA VAL A 8 1.76 15.22 -3.74
C VAL A 8 0.74 14.68 -2.74
N ASN A 9 -0.43 14.28 -3.23
CA ASN A 9 -1.53 13.75 -2.42
C ASN A 9 -2.00 12.35 -2.88
N PHE A 10 -1.26 11.70 -3.77
CA PHE A 10 -1.55 10.36 -4.25
C PHE A 10 -0.34 9.45 -4.03
N ILE A 11 -0.53 8.38 -3.25
CA ILE A 11 0.51 7.39 -2.94
C ILE A 11 0.07 6.05 -3.49
N ASP A 12 0.95 5.45 -4.29
CA ASP A 12 0.77 4.12 -4.86
C ASP A 12 1.72 3.13 -4.17
N THR A 13 1.17 2.04 -3.65
CA THR A 13 1.91 0.96 -2.96
C THR A 13 1.35 -0.41 -3.35
N ALA A 14 1.88 -1.47 -2.74
CA ALA A 14 1.40 -2.84 -2.86
C ALA A 14 1.82 -3.66 -1.64
N ASP A 15 1.02 -4.66 -1.27
CA ASP A 15 1.36 -5.59 -0.18
C ASP A 15 2.68 -6.34 -0.43
N ALA A 16 3.02 -6.57 -1.69
CA ALA A 16 4.23 -7.25 -2.11
C ALA A 16 5.52 -6.42 -1.98
N TYR A 17 5.43 -5.10 -1.73
CA TYR A 17 6.62 -4.26 -1.64
C TYR A 17 7.34 -4.44 -0.30
N GLY A 18 8.61 -4.83 -0.36
CA GLY A 18 9.43 -5.10 0.81
C GLY A 18 9.17 -6.45 1.51
N PRO A 19 8.34 -7.33 0.91
CA PRO A 19 6.96 -7.64 1.33
C PRO A 19 6.45 -7.03 2.65
N GLU A 20 5.21 -6.57 2.62
CA GLU A 20 4.40 -6.08 3.76
C GLU A 20 4.97 -4.87 4.52
N THR A 21 6.19 -4.43 4.23
CA THR A 21 6.86 -3.35 4.96
C THR A 21 6.57 -1.97 4.40
N ASN A 22 6.33 -1.84 3.09
CA ASN A 22 6.11 -0.52 2.49
C ASN A 22 4.83 0.17 3.00
N GLU A 23 3.75 -0.58 3.21
CA GLU A 23 2.51 -0.07 3.81
C GLU A 23 2.69 0.36 5.27
N LEU A 24 3.53 -0.36 6.03
CA LEU A 24 3.86 0.01 7.41
C LEU A 24 4.61 1.35 7.46
N LEU A 25 5.57 1.55 6.55
CA LEU A 25 6.32 2.80 6.44
C LEU A 25 5.43 3.99 6.06
N ILE A 26 4.45 3.77 5.17
CA ILE A 26 3.47 4.81 4.81
C ILE A 26 2.64 5.20 6.05
N ALA A 27 2.15 4.23 6.81
CA ALA A 27 1.40 4.50 8.04
C ALA A 27 2.27 5.16 9.12
N GLU A 28 3.53 4.75 9.27
CA GLU A 28 4.47 5.39 10.21
C GLU A 28 4.72 6.85 9.86
N ALA A 29 4.92 7.16 8.58
CA ALA A 29 5.26 8.50 8.13
C ALA A 29 4.08 9.47 8.12
N LEU A 30 2.86 8.97 7.81
CA LEU A 30 1.75 9.84 7.45
C LEU A 30 0.53 9.71 8.37
N TYR A 31 0.44 8.69 9.23
CA TYR A 31 -0.71 8.56 10.14
C TYR A 31 -0.56 9.50 11.36
N PRO A 32 -1.60 10.26 11.77
CA PRO A 32 -2.93 10.32 11.16
C PRO A 32 -2.91 11.04 9.80
N TYR A 33 -3.59 10.44 8.81
CA TYR A 33 -3.46 10.86 7.41
C TYR A 33 -3.96 12.29 7.17
N PRO A 34 -3.22 13.10 6.38
CA PRO A 34 -3.67 14.42 5.99
C PRO A 34 -4.94 14.33 5.14
N LYS A 35 -5.82 15.32 5.30
CA LYS A 35 -7.08 15.39 4.55
C LYS A 35 -6.80 15.45 3.05
N GLY A 36 -7.48 14.59 2.29
CA GLY A 36 -7.36 14.55 0.83
C GLY A 36 -6.18 13.74 0.30
N LEU A 37 -5.42 13.06 1.17
CA LEU A 37 -4.50 12.01 0.76
C LEU A 37 -5.27 10.80 0.23
N VAL A 38 -4.86 10.29 -0.91
CA VAL A 38 -5.38 9.08 -1.53
C VAL A 38 -4.27 8.04 -1.55
N ILE A 39 -4.54 6.88 -0.97
CA ILE A 39 -3.61 5.74 -0.95
C ILE A 39 -4.21 4.62 -1.80
N ALA A 40 -3.53 4.26 -2.88
CA ALA A 40 -3.82 3.09 -3.67
C ALA A 40 -2.86 1.96 -3.28
N THR A 41 -3.41 0.81 -2.88
CA THR A 41 -2.63 -0.41 -2.66
C THR A 41 -3.14 -1.54 -3.54
N LYS A 42 -2.32 -2.57 -3.71
CA LYS A 42 -2.55 -3.71 -4.60
C LYS A 42 -2.31 -5.00 -3.85
N GLY A 43 -3.15 -6.00 -4.16
CA GLY A 43 -2.96 -7.39 -3.78
C GLY A 43 -3.13 -8.28 -5.00
N GLY A 44 -2.63 -9.51 -4.93
CA GLY A 44 -2.70 -10.48 -6.04
C GLY A 44 -1.35 -10.93 -6.59
N GLN A 45 -0.25 -10.38 -6.09
CA GLN A 45 1.11 -10.83 -6.37
C GLN A 45 1.77 -11.23 -5.06
N THR A 46 2.12 -12.50 -4.89
CA THR A 46 2.87 -12.99 -3.73
C THR A 46 4.37 -12.99 -4.03
N ARG A 47 5.17 -12.91 -2.97
CA ARG A 47 6.63 -13.07 -3.02
C ARG A 47 7.06 -14.11 -2.00
N PRO A 48 6.92 -15.41 -2.29
CA PRO A 48 7.23 -16.46 -1.33
C PRO A 48 8.73 -16.57 -1.02
N ARG A 49 9.59 -16.11 -1.93
CA ARG A 49 11.06 -16.15 -1.82
C ARG A 49 11.71 -14.95 -2.51
N PRO A 50 12.97 -14.61 -2.17
CA PRO A 50 13.72 -13.58 -2.88
C PRO A 50 13.76 -13.85 -4.39
N GLY A 51 13.43 -12.83 -5.18
CA GLY A 51 13.40 -12.91 -6.64
C GLY A 51 12.21 -13.67 -7.24
N GLN A 52 11.35 -14.29 -6.43
CA GLN A 52 10.17 -15.01 -6.91
C GLN A 52 8.91 -14.17 -6.78
N TRP A 53 8.12 -14.16 -7.84
CA TRP A 53 6.84 -13.50 -7.95
C TRP A 53 5.81 -14.49 -8.48
N GLU A 54 4.70 -14.63 -7.76
CA GLU A 54 3.61 -15.52 -8.17
C GLU A 54 2.28 -14.77 -8.14
N GLN A 55 1.46 -15.03 -9.14
CA GLN A 55 0.12 -14.48 -9.21
C GLN A 55 -0.83 -15.30 -8.34
N ASN A 56 -1.67 -14.61 -7.56
CA ASN A 56 -2.75 -15.22 -6.80
C ASN A 56 -4.00 -14.37 -6.87
N GLY A 57 -4.81 -14.60 -7.90
CA GLY A 57 -6.10 -13.91 -8.10
C GLY A 57 -7.29 -14.58 -7.42
N ARG A 58 -7.07 -15.57 -6.54
CA ARG A 58 -8.19 -16.28 -5.89
C ARG A 58 -8.99 -15.31 -5.01
N PRO A 59 -10.34 -15.30 -5.08
CA PRO A 59 -11.17 -14.36 -4.32
C PRO A 59 -10.86 -14.36 -2.82
N GLU A 60 -10.62 -15.53 -2.23
CA GLU A 60 -10.33 -15.67 -0.79
C GLU A 60 -9.00 -15.03 -0.42
N TYR A 61 -8.00 -15.13 -1.30
CA TYR A 61 -6.71 -14.49 -1.08
C TYR A 61 -6.82 -12.97 -1.24
N LEU A 62 -7.53 -12.48 -2.25
CA LEU A 62 -7.73 -11.04 -2.45
C LEU A 62 -8.47 -10.40 -1.27
N ALA A 63 -9.50 -11.06 -0.73
CA ALA A 63 -10.19 -10.61 0.47
C ALA A 63 -9.24 -10.54 1.69
N GLN A 64 -8.36 -11.52 1.85
CA GLN A 64 -7.34 -11.50 2.90
C GLN A 64 -6.31 -10.39 2.69
N ALA A 65 -5.87 -10.16 1.45
CA ALA A 65 -4.90 -9.13 1.11
C ALA A 65 -5.45 -7.74 1.48
N VAL A 66 -6.70 -7.45 1.12
CA VAL A 66 -7.38 -6.20 1.51
C VAL A 66 -7.39 -6.01 3.03
N ASN A 67 -7.83 -7.01 3.78
CA ASN A 67 -7.87 -6.93 5.26
C ASN A 67 -6.48 -6.72 5.88
N LYS A 68 -5.45 -7.36 5.34
CA LYS A 68 -4.07 -7.20 5.81
C LYS A 68 -3.52 -5.81 5.49
N SER A 69 -3.78 -5.29 4.29
CA SER A 69 -3.37 -3.96 3.88
C SER A 69 -4.04 -2.87 4.73
N LEU A 70 -5.35 -2.98 4.98
CA LEU A 70 -6.08 -2.06 5.88
C LEU A 70 -5.43 -2.02 7.26
N LYS A 71 -5.12 -3.20 7.83
CA LYS A 71 -4.44 -3.31 9.12
C LYS A 71 -3.08 -2.61 9.13
N ARG A 72 -2.25 -2.83 8.10
CA ARG A 72 -0.91 -2.21 8.01
C ARG A 72 -0.99 -0.70 7.79
N LEU A 73 -1.96 -0.24 7.00
CA LEU A 73 -2.23 1.17 6.75
C LEU A 73 -3.01 1.86 7.88
N LYS A 74 -3.41 1.16 8.95
CA LYS A 74 -4.21 1.73 10.06
C LYS A 74 -5.52 2.40 9.58
N LEU A 75 -6.21 1.77 8.64
CA LEU A 75 -7.51 2.18 8.09
C LEU A 75 -8.66 1.28 8.57
#